data_AF-A0AAP8TNN1-F1
#
_entry.id   AF-A0AAP8TNN1-F1
#
_cell.length_a   1.000
_cell.length_b   1.000
_cell.length_c   1.000
_cell.angle_alpha   90.00
_cell.angle_beta   90.00
_cell.angle_gamma   90.00
#
_symmetry.space_group_name_H-M   'P 1'
#
loop_
_entity.id
_entity.type
_entity.pdbx_description
1 polymer ?
#
loop_
_entity_poly.entity_id
_entity_poly.type
_entity_poly.pdbx_seq_one_letter_code
_entity_poly.pdbx_strand_id
1 'polypeptide(L)'
;MNQSPRQTRLVSLVRKLLELARSNSNAHEAGLALARAQKLMAKYGISELDASLSTVQQAPSQGAPSEARRALPEWMSRLAWTVGSAFGCRLYFSWRETRAGYRRNVTFYGFSERPAVAAYAFDVLSRQLKDATAAYLKTQDKRLKMKTRRARAEQFRVGWVYGVRRVVTAFQVTEQEQQRMTSWLETQQMGELHTRTVKACRGDTVARLQGYLSGQNARLHHGVQGSDTAMSLSLASGEDN
;
A
#
# COMPACT_ATOMS: atom_id res chain seq x y z
N MET A 1 11.00 -9.45 14.16
CA MET A 1 11.70 -9.27 15.46
C MET A 1 11.08 -8.11 16.21
N ASN A 2 10.52 -8.33 17.40
CA ASN A 2 9.86 -7.27 18.16
C ASN A 2 10.92 -6.56 19.02
N GLN A 3 11.48 -5.45 18.51
CA GLN A 3 12.42 -4.63 19.28
C GLN A 3 11.70 -4.05 20.51
N SER A 4 12.37 -4.04 21.67
CA SER A 4 11.78 -3.43 22.88
C SER A 4 11.49 -1.94 22.64
N PRO A 5 10.45 -1.34 23.26
CA PRO A 5 10.17 0.09 23.12
C PRO A 5 11.37 0.99 23.44
N ARG A 6 12.25 0.53 24.34
CA ARG A 6 13.52 1.18 24.66
C ARG A 6 14.50 1.18 23.48
N GLN A 7 14.64 0.05 22.80
CA GLN A 7 15.53 -0.09 21.65
C GLN A 7 15.06 0.78 20.48
N THR A 8 13.77 0.83 20.19
CA THR A 8 13.19 1.72 19.16
C THR A 8 13.48 3.20 19.45
N ARG A 9 13.37 3.62 20.72
CA ARG A 9 13.71 4.99 21.14
C ARG A 9 15.20 5.29 20.96
N LEU A 10 16.08 4.34 21.26
CA LEU A 10 17.52 4.49 21.09
C LEU A 10 17.90 4.62 19.61
N VAL A 11 17.35 3.76 18.74
CA VAL A 11 17.57 3.84 17.28
C VAL A 11 17.06 5.18 16.73
N SER A 12 15.89 5.64 17.17
CA SER A 12 15.35 6.96 16.81
C SER A 12 16.24 8.12 17.27
N LEU A 13 16.82 8.03 18.46
CA LEU A 13 17.75 9.02 18.98
C LEU A 13 19.05 9.05 18.16
N VAL A 14 19.65 7.89 17.89
CA VAL A 14 20.85 7.77 17.04
C VAL A 14 20.59 8.39 15.68
N ARG A 15 19.47 8.06 15.04
CA ARG A 15 19.06 8.65 13.76
C ARG A 15 19.02 10.18 13.82
N LYS A 16 18.33 10.75 14.83
CA LYS A 16 18.22 12.22 14.97
C LYS A 16 19.57 12.89 15.15
N LEU A 17 20.49 12.27 15.89
CA LEU A 17 21.84 12.78 16.09
C LEU A 17 22.68 12.72 14.80
N LEU A 18 22.58 11.63 14.03
CA LEU A 18 23.26 11.51 12.73
C LEU A 18 22.72 12.54 11.72
N GLU A 19 21.41 12.79 11.74
CA GLU A 19 20.81 13.81 10.88
C GLU A 19 21.26 15.22 11.27
N LEU A 20 21.27 15.52 12.57
CA LEU A 20 21.79 16.79 13.10
C LEU A 20 23.26 16.98 12.71
N ALA A 21 24.09 15.95 12.83
CA ALA A 21 25.49 16.01 12.44
C ALA A 21 25.70 16.30 10.95
N ARG A 22 24.80 15.82 10.07
CA ARG A 22 24.89 16.04 8.62
C ARG A 22 24.36 17.40 8.16
N SER A 23 23.31 17.90 8.81
CA SER A 23 22.56 19.07 8.35
C SER A 23 22.92 20.36 9.08
N ASN A 24 23.64 20.30 10.21
CA ASN A 24 23.99 21.47 11.00
C ASN A 24 25.23 22.19 10.42
N SER A 25 25.11 23.49 10.17
CA SER A 25 26.18 24.35 9.67
C SER A 25 27.24 24.68 10.73
N ASN A 26 26.93 24.52 12.02
CA ASN A 26 27.90 24.68 13.10
C ASN A 26 28.73 23.40 13.28
N ALA A 27 29.99 23.44 12.84
CA ALA A 27 30.91 22.31 12.90
C ALA A 27 31.13 21.75 14.32
N HIS A 28 31.11 22.61 15.34
CA HIS A 28 31.29 22.17 16.73
C HIS A 28 30.09 21.33 17.21
N GLU A 29 28.88 21.83 16.98
CA GLU A 29 27.65 21.11 17.33
C GLU A 29 27.46 19.83 16.51
N ALA A 30 27.77 19.88 15.21
CA ALA A 30 27.75 18.72 14.33
C ALA A 30 28.71 17.62 14.84
N GLY A 31 29.93 18.00 15.22
CA GLY A 31 30.92 17.09 15.81
C GLY A 31 30.46 16.46 17.13
N LEU A 32 29.87 17.25 18.02
CA LEU A 32 29.29 16.75 19.28
C LEU A 32 28.12 15.78 19.04
N ALA A 33 27.25 16.10 18.09
CA ALA A 33 26.13 15.22 17.71
C ALA A 33 26.63 13.89 17.16
N LEU A 34 27.64 13.92 16.26
CA LEU A 34 28.26 12.73 15.69
C LEU A 34 28.93 11.86 16.76
N ALA A 35 29.74 12.45 17.62
CA ALA A 35 30.41 11.72 18.70
C ALA A 35 29.40 11.05 19.65
N ARG A 36 28.28 11.75 19.95
CA ARG A 36 27.20 11.19 20.77
C ARG A 36 26.49 10.04 20.06
N ALA A 37 26.23 10.15 18.76
CA ALA A 37 25.65 9.08 17.97
C ALA A 37 26.55 7.84 17.98
N GLN A 38 27.84 7.99 17.66
CA GLN A 38 28.83 6.91 17.65
C GLN A 38 28.94 6.21 19.01
N LYS A 39 28.93 6.97 20.11
CA LYS A 39 28.96 6.40 21.47
C LYS A 39 27.72 5.56 21.78
N LEU A 40 26.53 6.01 21.36
CA LEU A 40 25.29 5.25 21.52
C LEU A 40 25.28 4.00 20.64
N MET A 41 25.75 4.12 19.40
CA MET A 41 25.88 3.02 18.45
C MET A 41 26.78 1.91 19.00
N ALA A 42 27.98 2.26 19.47
CA ALA A 42 28.93 1.32 20.08
C ALA A 42 28.36 0.68 21.35
N LYS A 43 27.72 1.48 22.22
CA LYS A 43 27.19 1.00 23.51
C LYS A 43 26.01 0.02 23.36
N TYR A 44 25.17 0.22 22.35
CA TYR A 44 23.92 -0.53 22.19
C TYR A 44 23.89 -1.43 20.95
N GLY A 45 25.00 -1.55 20.22
CA GLY A 45 25.10 -2.37 19.01
C GLY A 45 24.16 -1.89 17.89
N ILE A 46 23.96 -0.58 17.76
CA ILE A 46 23.08 0.01 16.74
C ILE A 46 23.95 0.36 15.52
N SER A 47 23.65 -0.22 14.37
CA SER A 47 24.32 0.14 13.12
C SER A 47 23.73 1.42 12.52
N GLU A 48 24.49 2.08 11.64
CA GLU A 48 23.96 3.21 10.87
C GLU A 48 22.80 2.78 9.95
N LEU A 49 22.84 1.53 9.46
CA LEU A 49 21.75 0.93 8.70
C LEU A 49 20.48 0.84 9.55
N ASP A 50 20.55 0.37 10.80
CA ASP A 50 19.38 0.31 11.71
C ASP A 50 18.77 1.71 11.92
N ALA A 51 19.62 2.72 12.12
CA ALA A 51 19.18 4.10 12.28
C ALA A 51 18.51 4.64 11.00
N SER A 52 19.07 4.36 9.83
CA SER A 52 18.52 4.73 8.53
C SER A 52 17.15 4.06 8.28
N LEU A 53 17.06 2.75 8.49
CA LEU A 53 15.85 1.96 8.27
C LEU A 53 14.72 2.32 9.25
N SER A 54 15.03 2.90 10.41
CA SER A 54 14.01 3.39 11.36
C SER A 54 13.13 4.53 10.82
N THR A 55 13.47 5.11 9.67
CA THR A 55 12.63 6.09 8.95
C THR A 55 11.46 5.45 8.21
N VAL A 56 11.52 4.14 7.94
CA VAL A 56 10.46 3.42 7.24
C VAL A 56 9.31 3.17 8.21
N GLN A 57 8.20 3.85 7.96
CA GLN A 57 6.94 3.68 8.68
C GLN A 57 6.11 2.58 8.04
N GLN A 58 5.27 1.94 8.85
CA GLN A 58 4.35 0.90 8.42
C GLN A 58 2.93 1.28 8.84
N ALA A 59 1.96 1.03 7.97
CA ALA A 59 0.55 1.22 8.25
C ALA A 59 -0.25 0.04 7.70
N PRO A 60 -0.89 -0.75 8.58
CA PRO A 60 -1.76 -1.83 8.14
C PRO A 60 -3.13 -1.28 7.75
N SER A 61 -3.68 -1.77 6.65
CA SER A 61 -5.10 -1.59 6.27
C SER A 61 -6.04 -2.00 7.41
N GLN A 62 -7.16 -1.32 7.58
CA GLN A 62 -8.14 -1.67 8.61
C GLN A 62 -9.08 -2.78 8.16
N GLY A 63 -9.29 -2.94 6.85
CA GLY A 63 -10.12 -4.00 6.30
C GLY A 63 -9.48 -4.68 5.10
N ALA A 64 -9.44 -6.02 5.11
CA ALA A 64 -9.28 -6.76 3.87
C ALA A 64 -10.65 -6.93 3.20
N PRO A 65 -10.81 -6.59 1.91
CA PRO A 65 -12.06 -6.83 1.18
C PRO A 65 -12.36 -8.32 0.97
N SER A 66 -11.42 -9.20 1.29
CA SER A 66 -11.52 -10.63 1.06
C SER A 66 -11.40 -11.41 2.37
N GLU A 67 -12.47 -12.12 2.68
CA GLU A 67 -12.52 -13.15 3.73
C GLU A 67 -11.76 -14.43 3.34
N ALA A 68 -11.05 -14.44 2.19
CA ALA A 68 -10.39 -15.62 1.66
C ALA A 68 -9.29 -16.11 2.61
N ARG A 69 -9.59 -17.25 3.27
CA ARG A 69 -8.70 -17.92 4.21
C ARG A 69 -7.57 -18.72 3.53
N ARG A 70 -7.62 -18.95 2.22
CA ARG A 70 -6.68 -19.85 1.51
C ARG A 70 -5.71 -19.10 0.59
N ALA A 71 -6.19 -18.56 -0.54
CA ALA A 71 -5.34 -17.91 -1.55
C ALA A 71 -5.76 -16.46 -1.80
N LEU A 72 -4.78 -15.57 -1.93
CA LEU A 72 -5.02 -14.15 -2.22
C LEU A 72 -5.57 -13.99 -3.64
N PRO A 73 -6.74 -13.35 -3.83
CA PRO A 73 -7.24 -13.02 -5.15
C PRO A 73 -6.30 -12.07 -5.90
N GLU A 74 -6.10 -12.31 -7.19
CA GLU A 74 -5.24 -11.49 -8.05
C GLU A 74 -5.61 -10.00 -8.03
N TRP A 75 -6.90 -9.67 -8.09
CA TRP A 75 -7.38 -8.28 -8.06
C TRP A 75 -6.98 -7.57 -6.75
N MET A 76 -6.91 -8.27 -5.62
CA MET A 76 -6.55 -7.68 -4.33
C MET A 76 -5.07 -7.32 -4.30
N SER A 77 -4.21 -8.20 -4.83
CA SER A 77 -2.79 -7.89 -5.05
C SER A 77 -2.62 -6.68 -5.96
N ARG A 78 -3.27 -6.69 -7.14
CA ARG A 78 -3.18 -5.59 -8.11
C ARG A 78 -3.68 -4.26 -7.54
N LEU A 79 -4.77 -4.28 -6.76
CA LEU A 79 -5.29 -3.07 -6.13
C LEU A 79 -4.30 -2.52 -5.11
N ALA A 80 -3.74 -3.38 -4.26
CA ALA A 80 -2.74 -2.98 -3.28
C ALA A 80 -1.51 -2.37 -3.96
N TRP A 81 -0.99 -2.99 -5.03
CA TRP A 81 0.13 -2.46 -5.80
C TRP A 81 -0.20 -1.12 -6.46
N THR A 82 -1.41 -0.97 -7.02
CA THR A 82 -1.86 0.30 -7.60
C THR A 82 -1.86 1.41 -6.55
N VAL A 83 -2.36 1.15 -5.35
CA VAL A 83 -2.33 2.10 -4.23
C VAL A 83 -0.90 2.37 -3.76
N GLY A 84 -0.06 1.33 -3.63
CA GLY A 84 1.34 1.49 -3.24
C GLY A 84 2.07 2.45 -4.18
N SER A 85 1.97 2.22 -5.49
CA SER A 85 2.57 3.09 -6.51
C SER A 85 2.00 4.52 -6.46
N ALA A 86 0.70 4.68 -6.22
CA ALA A 86 0.04 5.99 -6.16
C ALA A 86 0.54 6.88 -5.02
N PHE A 87 0.91 6.28 -3.89
CA PHE A 87 1.35 6.99 -2.69
C PHE A 87 2.86 6.83 -2.42
N GLY A 88 3.62 6.27 -3.36
CA GLY A 88 5.07 6.11 -3.23
C GLY A 88 5.46 5.17 -2.09
N CYS A 89 4.62 4.17 -1.84
CA CYS A 89 4.79 3.16 -0.82
C CYS A 89 5.06 1.80 -1.45
N ARG A 90 5.68 0.91 -0.68
CA ARG A 90 5.64 -0.52 -0.94
C ARG A 90 4.66 -1.20 0.02
N LEU A 91 4.44 -2.48 -0.19
CA LEU A 91 3.50 -3.25 0.60
C LEU A 91 3.95 -4.69 0.80
N TYR A 92 3.42 -5.32 1.82
CA TYR A 92 3.45 -6.77 2.00
C TYR A 92 2.11 -7.26 2.53
N PHE A 93 1.83 -8.55 2.32
CA PHE A 93 0.64 -9.19 2.85
C PHE A 93 0.99 -9.95 4.12
N SER A 94 0.17 -9.79 5.14
CA SER A 94 0.31 -10.44 6.43
C SER A 94 -1.01 -11.06 6.89
N TRP A 95 -1.01 -11.58 8.11
CA TRP A 95 -2.22 -12.05 8.78
C TRP A 95 -2.48 -11.18 10.01
N ARG A 96 -3.74 -10.80 10.20
CA ARG A 96 -4.23 -10.13 11.41
C ARG A 96 -5.18 -11.06 12.13
N GLU A 97 -5.01 -11.20 13.43
CA GLU A 97 -5.98 -11.88 14.28
C GLU A 97 -7.23 -11.02 14.46
N THR A 98 -8.40 -11.62 14.29
CA THR A 98 -9.70 -10.96 14.51
C THR A 98 -10.59 -11.87 15.34
N ARG A 99 -11.68 -11.33 15.90
CA ARG A 99 -12.70 -12.15 16.59
C ARG A 99 -13.26 -13.29 15.75
N ALA A 100 -13.20 -13.18 14.41
CA ALA A 100 -13.66 -14.19 13.47
C ALA A 100 -12.52 -15.09 12.93
N GLY A 101 -11.34 -15.07 13.56
CA GLY A 101 -10.13 -15.77 13.18
C GLY A 101 -9.13 -14.92 12.40
N TYR A 102 -8.06 -15.55 11.90
CA TYR A 102 -7.04 -14.87 11.11
C TYR A 102 -7.57 -14.41 9.76
N ARG A 103 -7.35 -13.13 9.44
CA ARG A 103 -7.69 -12.51 8.16
C ARG A 103 -6.44 -12.01 7.47
N ARG A 104 -6.44 -12.05 6.14
CA ARG A 104 -5.38 -11.40 5.36
C ARG A 104 -5.39 -9.91 5.68
N ASN A 105 -4.21 -9.32 5.72
CA ASN A 105 -4.02 -7.89 5.90
C ASN A 105 -3.01 -7.39 4.88
N VAL A 106 -3.20 -6.16 4.40
CA VAL A 106 -2.20 -5.45 3.59
C VAL A 106 -1.54 -4.42 4.48
N THR A 107 -0.21 -4.48 4.59
CA THR A 107 0.56 -3.44 5.27
C THR A 107 1.34 -2.66 4.24
N PHE A 108 1.11 -1.35 4.21
CA PHE A 108 1.91 -0.41 3.44
C PHE A 108 3.10 0.05 4.26
N TYR A 109 4.22 0.30 3.59
CA TYR A 109 5.41 0.87 4.22
C TYR A 109 6.13 1.84 3.29
N GLY A 110 6.81 2.80 3.88
CA GLY A 110 7.39 3.95 3.19
C GLY A 110 7.77 5.04 4.18
N PHE A 111 7.93 6.28 3.73
CA PHE A 111 8.35 7.38 4.62
C PHE A 111 7.23 8.39 4.84
N SER A 112 7.35 9.11 5.96
CA SER A 112 6.37 10.11 6.41
C SER A 112 4.98 9.47 6.58
N GLU A 113 3.91 10.25 6.43
CA GLU A 113 2.51 9.81 6.56
C GLU A 113 2.00 8.96 5.38
N ARG A 114 2.75 8.85 4.29
CA ARG A 114 2.33 8.17 3.04
C ARG A 114 1.78 6.75 3.27
N PRO A 115 2.38 5.88 4.10
CA PRO A 115 1.83 4.54 4.35
C PRO A 115 0.43 4.58 4.96
N ALA A 116 0.16 5.51 5.88
CA ALA A 116 -1.14 5.63 6.53
C ALA A 116 -2.22 6.09 5.53
N VAL A 117 -1.87 7.06 4.68
CA VAL A 117 -2.75 7.52 3.60
C VAL A 117 -3.01 6.40 2.59
N ALA A 118 -1.99 5.63 2.21
CA ALA A 118 -2.13 4.48 1.32
C ALA A 118 -3.04 3.39 1.91
N ALA A 119 -2.87 3.05 3.20
CA ALA A 119 -3.72 2.09 3.89
C ALA A 119 -5.19 2.52 3.89
N TYR A 120 -5.45 3.81 4.17
CA TYR A 120 -6.79 4.39 4.12
C TYR A 120 -7.38 4.35 2.70
N ALA A 121 -6.60 4.77 1.69
CA ALA A 121 -7.04 4.76 0.29
C ALA A 121 -7.38 3.33 -0.18
N PHE A 122 -6.57 2.34 0.22
CA PHE A 122 -6.85 0.94 -0.05
C PHE A 122 -8.18 0.48 0.58
N ASP A 123 -8.47 0.86 1.83
CA ASP A 123 -9.73 0.54 2.51
C ASP A 123 -10.94 1.20 1.83
N VAL A 124 -10.80 2.45 1.34
CA VAL A 124 -11.83 3.17 0.59
C VAL A 124 -12.10 2.49 -0.75
N LEU A 125 -11.07 2.25 -1.55
CA LEU A 125 -11.20 1.63 -2.87
C LEU A 125 -11.72 0.18 -2.77
N SER A 126 -11.31 -0.54 -1.73
CA SER A 126 -11.81 -1.87 -1.40
C SER A 126 -13.32 -1.90 -1.18
N ARG A 127 -13.88 -0.88 -0.50
CA ARG A 127 -15.34 -0.74 -0.32
C ARG A 127 -16.03 -0.40 -1.63
N GLN A 128 -15.50 0.55 -2.40
CA GLN A 128 -16.09 0.90 -3.70
C GLN A 128 -16.09 -0.28 -4.68
N LEU A 129 -15.02 -1.07 -4.73
CA LEU A 129 -14.96 -2.28 -5.53
C LEU A 129 -16.03 -3.30 -5.10
N LYS A 130 -16.24 -3.47 -3.79
CA LYS A 130 -17.28 -4.35 -3.25
C LYS A 130 -18.67 -3.91 -3.72
N ASP A 131 -18.97 -2.61 -3.62
CA ASP A 131 -20.26 -2.04 -4.00
C ASP A 131 -20.48 -2.09 -5.52
N ALA A 132 -19.46 -1.73 -6.31
CA ALA A 132 -19.48 -1.84 -7.76
C ALA A 132 -19.68 -3.29 -8.22
N THR A 133 -19.02 -4.25 -7.57
CA THR A 133 -19.21 -5.67 -7.89
C THR A 133 -20.62 -6.14 -7.53
N ALA A 134 -21.20 -5.66 -6.43
CA ALA A 134 -22.57 -5.98 -6.04
C ALA A 134 -23.58 -5.42 -7.05
N ALA A 135 -23.37 -4.18 -7.51
CA ALA A 135 -24.17 -3.55 -8.56
C ALA A 135 -24.07 -4.33 -9.88
N TYR A 136 -22.86 -4.70 -10.31
CA TYR A 136 -22.63 -5.54 -11.48
C TYR A 136 -23.35 -6.90 -11.38
N LEU A 137 -23.28 -7.56 -10.22
CA LEU A 137 -23.94 -8.84 -10.04
C LEU A 137 -25.47 -8.75 -10.12
N LYS A 138 -26.08 -7.60 -9.81
CA LYS A 138 -27.52 -7.39 -9.98
C LYS A 138 -27.94 -7.34 -11.45
N THR A 139 -27.05 -6.96 -12.37
CA THR A 139 -27.33 -6.94 -13.82
C THR A 139 -27.22 -8.32 -14.48
N GLN A 140 -26.66 -9.30 -13.78
CA GLN A 140 -26.46 -10.65 -14.32
C GLN A 140 -27.72 -11.52 -14.20
N ASP A 141 -28.02 -12.28 -15.27
CA ASP A 141 -29.13 -13.23 -15.31
C ASP A 141 -29.13 -14.19 -14.10
N LYS A 142 -30.29 -14.33 -13.47
CA LYS A 142 -30.54 -15.20 -12.32
C LYS A 142 -30.40 -16.69 -12.66
N ARG A 143 -30.53 -17.08 -13.93
CA ARG A 143 -30.38 -18.46 -14.43
C ARG A 143 -28.90 -18.87 -14.57
N LEU A 144 -27.95 -17.95 -14.44
CA LEU A 144 -26.52 -18.28 -14.53
C LEU A 144 -26.11 -19.23 -13.42
N LYS A 145 -25.40 -20.30 -13.81
CA LYS A 145 -24.74 -21.19 -12.85
C LYS A 145 -23.85 -20.38 -11.92
N MET A 146 -23.89 -20.69 -10.63
CA MET A 146 -23.15 -19.95 -9.59
C MET A 146 -21.63 -19.90 -9.86
N LYS A 147 -21.07 -20.97 -10.46
CA LYS A 147 -19.67 -21.01 -10.92
C LYS A 147 -19.36 -19.89 -11.92
N THR A 148 -20.19 -19.73 -12.95
CA THR A 148 -20.03 -18.69 -13.98
C THR A 148 -20.24 -17.30 -13.40
N ARG A 149 -21.25 -17.13 -12.55
CA ARG A 149 -21.53 -15.86 -11.85
C ARG A 149 -20.33 -15.40 -11.00
N ARG A 150 -19.71 -16.31 -10.25
CA ARG A 150 -18.49 -16.04 -9.48
C ARG A 150 -17.29 -15.72 -10.37
N ALA A 151 -17.09 -16.46 -11.47
CA ALA A 151 -15.99 -16.23 -12.40
C ALA A 151 -16.11 -14.85 -13.08
N ARG A 152 -17.31 -14.46 -13.53
CA ARG A 152 -17.58 -13.13 -14.08
C ARG A 152 -17.35 -12.01 -13.07
N ALA A 153 -17.77 -12.20 -11.82
CA ALA A 153 -17.49 -11.21 -10.77
C ALA A 153 -15.98 -11.02 -10.56
N GLU A 154 -15.17 -12.08 -10.65
CA GLU A 154 -13.72 -11.97 -10.55
C GLU A 154 -13.11 -11.21 -11.76
N GLN A 155 -13.60 -11.48 -12.97
CA GLN A 155 -13.21 -10.75 -14.19
C GLN A 155 -13.58 -9.27 -14.10
N PHE A 156 -14.77 -8.96 -13.59
CA PHE A 156 -15.20 -7.60 -13.29
C PHE A 156 -14.26 -6.90 -12.32
N ARG A 157 -13.89 -7.56 -11.20
CA ARG A 157 -12.98 -6.97 -10.21
C ARG A 157 -11.60 -6.67 -10.80
N VAL A 158 -11.06 -7.57 -11.61
CA VAL A 158 -9.79 -7.33 -12.32
C VAL A 158 -9.90 -6.12 -13.24
N GLY A 159 -10.98 -6.05 -14.04
CA GLY A 159 -11.27 -4.89 -14.88
C GLY A 159 -11.34 -3.59 -14.09
N TRP A 160 -12.07 -3.59 -12.98
CA TRP A 160 -12.24 -2.42 -12.11
C TRP A 160 -10.90 -1.89 -11.59
N VAL A 161 -10.01 -2.77 -11.14
CA VAL A 161 -8.67 -2.38 -10.70
C VAL A 161 -7.86 -1.75 -11.85
N TYR A 162 -7.98 -2.26 -13.08
CA TYR A 162 -7.34 -1.61 -14.24
C TYR A 162 -7.93 -0.23 -14.54
N GLY A 163 -9.24 -0.06 -14.36
CA GLY A 163 -9.89 1.25 -14.47
C GLY A 163 -9.35 2.25 -13.45
N VAL A 164 -9.21 1.84 -12.18
CA VAL A 164 -8.59 2.68 -11.14
C VAL A 164 -7.15 3.04 -11.49
N ARG A 165 -6.34 2.07 -11.91
CA ARG A 165 -4.95 2.31 -12.29
C ARG A 165 -4.81 3.34 -13.42
N ARG A 166 -5.80 3.43 -14.31
CA ARG A 166 -5.80 4.42 -15.40
C ARG A 166 -6.03 5.85 -14.94
N VAL A 167 -6.77 6.04 -13.84
CA VAL A 167 -7.11 7.38 -13.34
C VAL A 167 -6.19 7.83 -12.20
N VAL A 168 -5.43 6.92 -11.59
CA VAL A 168 -4.49 7.21 -10.51
C VAL A 168 -3.08 7.46 -11.05
N THR A 169 -2.50 8.60 -10.68
CA THR A 169 -1.11 8.95 -11.01
C THR A 169 -0.14 8.34 -10.00
N ALA A 170 0.95 7.75 -10.49
CA ALA A 170 1.99 7.20 -9.62
C ALA A 170 2.84 8.32 -8.99
N PHE A 171 3.13 8.19 -7.70
CA PHE A 171 4.04 9.08 -7.01
C PHE A 171 5.48 8.80 -7.43
N GLN A 172 6.26 9.87 -7.65
CA GLN A 172 7.69 9.76 -7.97
C GLN A 172 8.49 9.54 -6.69
N VAL A 173 8.93 8.31 -6.47
CA VAL A 173 9.78 7.92 -5.33
C VAL A 173 11.24 8.09 -5.73
N THR A 174 12.03 8.78 -4.90
CA THR A 174 13.47 8.95 -5.16
C THR A 174 14.20 7.61 -5.11
N GLU A 175 15.32 7.49 -5.81
CA GLU A 175 16.12 6.26 -5.81
C GLU A 175 16.55 5.86 -4.39
N GLN A 176 16.94 6.84 -3.57
CA GLN A 176 17.32 6.61 -2.18
C GLN A 176 16.16 6.04 -1.34
N GLU A 177 14.94 6.54 -1.53
CA GLU A 177 13.74 6.01 -0.87
C GLU A 177 13.45 4.57 -1.32
N GLN A 178 13.60 4.28 -2.62
CA GLN A 178 13.41 2.93 -3.16
C GLN A 178 14.44 1.92 -2.60
N GLN A 179 15.72 2.31 -2.54
CA GLN A 179 16.79 1.48 -1.99
C GLN A 179 16.53 1.18 -0.51
N ARG A 180 16.23 2.21 0.30
CA ARG A 180 15.91 2.04 1.73
C ARG A 180 14.69 1.15 1.97
N MET A 181 13.62 1.30 1.19
CA MET A 181 12.46 0.41 1.29
C MET A 181 12.80 -1.04 0.89
N THR A 182 13.71 -1.23 -0.06
CA THR A 182 14.18 -2.57 -0.46
C THR A 182 14.97 -3.23 0.67
N SER A 183 15.99 -2.55 1.18
CA SER A 183 16.79 -3.05 2.30
C SER A 183 15.93 -3.30 3.54
N TRP A 184 14.96 -2.41 3.81
CA TRP A 184 14.02 -2.63 4.91
C TRP A 184 13.26 -3.96 4.75
N LEU A 185 12.72 -4.25 3.56
CA LEU A 185 11.97 -5.48 3.32
C LEU A 185 12.84 -6.73 3.47
N GLU A 186 14.09 -6.69 3.02
CA GLU A 186 15.04 -7.81 3.15
C GLU A 186 15.28 -8.18 4.61
N THR A 187 15.36 -7.18 5.52
CA THR A 187 15.47 -7.45 6.97
C THR A 187 14.24 -8.14 7.57
N GLN A 188 13.09 -8.07 6.90
CA GLN A 188 11.85 -8.67 7.41
C GLN A 188 11.75 -10.18 7.13
N GLN A 189 12.63 -10.76 6.30
CA GLN A 189 12.64 -12.20 5.96
C GLN A 189 11.27 -12.69 5.44
N MET A 190 10.65 -11.88 4.57
CA MET A 190 9.32 -12.18 4.02
C MET A 190 9.40 -13.24 2.91
N GLY A 191 8.43 -14.14 2.88
CA GLY A 191 8.29 -15.12 1.80
C GLY A 191 7.62 -14.56 0.54
N GLU A 192 7.65 -15.35 -0.53
CA GLU A 192 7.03 -14.96 -1.81
C GLU A 192 5.50 -14.93 -1.75
N LEU A 193 4.94 -13.89 -2.37
CA LEU A 193 3.50 -13.73 -2.49
C LEU A 193 2.93 -14.62 -3.59
N HIS A 194 2.08 -15.56 -3.21
CA HIS A 194 1.35 -16.40 -4.16
C HIS A 194 -0.09 -15.91 -4.34
N THR A 195 -0.46 -15.58 -5.57
CA THR A 195 -1.83 -15.22 -5.95
C THR A 195 -2.49 -16.31 -6.76
N ARG A 196 -3.80 -16.49 -6.60
CA ARG A 196 -4.58 -17.34 -7.52
C ARG A 196 -4.90 -16.55 -8.80
N THR A 197 -4.71 -17.17 -9.96
CA THR A 197 -5.06 -16.57 -11.25
C THR A 197 -6.57 -16.57 -11.47
N VAL A 198 -7.05 -15.58 -12.22
CA VAL A 198 -8.46 -15.55 -12.65
C VAL A 198 -8.68 -16.54 -13.80
N LYS A 199 -9.65 -17.45 -13.62
CA LYS A 199 -10.02 -18.42 -14.64
C LYS A 199 -10.86 -17.77 -15.76
N ALA A 200 -10.62 -18.18 -17.00
CA ALA A 200 -11.46 -17.81 -18.15
C ALA A 200 -12.89 -18.29 -17.96
N CYS A 201 -13.86 -17.55 -18.50
CA CYS A 201 -15.26 -17.94 -18.46
C CYS A 201 -16.07 -17.26 -19.57
N ARG A 202 -17.21 -17.85 -19.95
CA ARG A 202 -18.09 -17.24 -20.95
C ARG A 202 -18.52 -15.82 -20.53
N GLY A 203 -18.18 -14.82 -21.34
CA GLY A 203 -18.49 -13.41 -21.09
C GLY A 203 -17.48 -12.70 -20.16
N ASP A 204 -16.27 -13.24 -20.03
CA ASP A 204 -15.17 -12.62 -19.28
C ASP A 204 -14.74 -11.26 -19.85
N THR A 205 -14.59 -11.12 -21.17
CA THR A 205 -14.22 -9.84 -21.81
C THR A 205 -15.22 -8.75 -21.48
N VAL A 206 -16.53 -9.04 -21.59
CA VAL A 206 -17.59 -8.09 -21.26
C VAL A 206 -17.58 -7.73 -19.78
N ALA A 207 -17.45 -8.73 -18.90
CA ALA A 207 -17.37 -8.51 -17.45
C ALA A 207 -16.17 -7.62 -17.09
N ARG A 208 -15.02 -7.89 -17.70
CA ARG A 208 -13.78 -7.12 -17.49
C ARG A 208 -13.90 -5.70 -18.02
N LEU A 209 -14.48 -5.49 -19.21
CA LEU A 209 -14.71 -4.15 -19.77
C LEU A 209 -15.66 -3.33 -18.91
N GLN A 210 -16.77 -3.91 -18.44
CA GLN A 210 -17.69 -3.23 -17.53
C GLN A 210 -17.03 -2.89 -16.19
N GLY A 211 -16.19 -3.80 -15.68
CA GLY A 211 -15.33 -3.54 -14.53
C GLY A 211 -14.46 -2.31 -14.78
N TYR A 212 -13.72 -2.31 -15.89
CA TYR A 212 -12.82 -1.22 -16.27
C TYR A 212 -13.52 0.14 -16.31
N LEU A 213 -14.63 0.25 -17.05
CA LEU A 213 -15.40 1.50 -17.14
C LEU A 213 -15.92 1.95 -15.76
N SER A 214 -16.39 1.01 -14.94
CA SER A 214 -16.81 1.31 -13.57
C SER A 214 -15.63 1.78 -12.69
N GLY A 215 -14.44 1.19 -12.85
CA GLY A 215 -13.24 1.53 -12.08
C GLY A 215 -12.69 2.91 -12.38
N GLN A 216 -12.87 3.42 -13.59
CA GLN A 216 -12.50 4.80 -13.94
C GLN A 216 -13.29 5.86 -13.14
N ASN A 217 -14.43 5.48 -12.57
CA ASN A 217 -15.26 6.35 -11.75
C ASN A 217 -14.95 6.26 -10.24
N ALA A 218 -13.91 5.52 -9.85
CA ALA A 218 -13.50 5.43 -8.45
C ALA A 218 -13.07 6.79 -7.91
N ARG A 219 -13.42 7.09 -6.66
CA ARG A 219 -13.15 8.39 -6.02
C ARG A 219 -12.40 8.20 -4.72
N LEU A 220 -11.37 9.00 -4.48
CA LEU A 220 -10.75 9.12 -3.16
C LEU A 220 -11.17 10.47 -2.59
N HIS A 221 -12.16 10.49 -1.69
CA HIS A 221 -12.50 11.69 -0.93
C HIS A 221 -11.61 11.73 0.30
N HIS A 222 -10.64 12.63 0.32
CA HIS A 222 -9.78 12.88 1.48
C HIS A 222 -10.59 13.58 2.56
N GLY A 223 -10.96 12.82 3.59
CA GLY A 223 -11.55 13.37 4.82
C GLY A 223 -10.48 13.75 5.83
N VAL A 224 -9.78 14.87 5.63
CA VAL A 224 -9.00 15.54 6.70
C VAL A 224 -9.00 17.06 6.46
N GLN A 225 -9.75 17.77 7.30
CA GLN A 225 -9.71 19.22 7.60
C GLN A 225 -9.83 20.24 6.44
N GLY A 226 -11.05 20.78 6.28
CA GLY A 226 -11.25 22.23 6.13
C GLY A 226 -10.69 22.92 4.87
N SER A 227 -10.87 22.34 3.69
CA SER A 227 -11.12 23.11 2.46
C SER A 227 -11.52 22.11 1.38
N ASP A 228 -12.57 22.46 0.65
CA ASP A 228 -13.23 21.61 -0.33
C ASP A 228 -12.39 21.49 -1.62
N THR A 229 -11.18 20.93 -1.50
CA THR A 229 -10.31 20.65 -2.64
C THR A 229 -10.43 19.17 -2.96
N ALA A 230 -11.54 18.81 -3.60
CA ALA A 230 -11.59 17.55 -4.33
C ALA A 230 -10.43 17.56 -5.33
N MET A 231 -9.42 16.71 -5.11
CA MET A 231 -8.40 16.48 -6.13
C MET A 231 -9.09 15.65 -7.20
N SER A 232 -9.73 16.31 -8.15
CA SER A 232 -10.19 15.68 -9.38
C SER A 232 -8.95 15.11 -10.06
N LEU A 233 -8.93 13.79 -10.23
CA LEU A 233 -7.95 13.10 -11.05
C LEU A 233 -8.04 13.73 -12.45
N SER A 234 -7.03 14.53 -12.82
CA SER A 234 -7.02 15.25 -14.08
C SER A 234 -6.87 14.24 -15.22
N LEU A 235 -7.87 14.21 -16.09
CA LEU A 235 -7.78 13.54 -17.39
C LEU A 235 -6.80 14.33 -18.24
N ALA A 236 -5.63 13.75 -18.52
CA ALA A 236 -4.82 14.20 -19.64
C ALA A 236 -5.54 13.84 -20.94
N SER A 237 -6.31 14.77 -21.49
CA SER A 237 -6.75 14.76 -22.87
C SER A 237 -5.57 15.17 -23.75
N GLY A 238 -4.88 14.17 -24.31
CA GLY A 238 -4.00 14.38 -25.46
C GLY A 238 -4.87 14.44 -26.71
N GLU A 239 -5.13 15.65 -27.20
CA GLU A 239 -5.38 15.91 -28.61
C GLU A 239 -4.02 15.86 -29.31
N ASP A 240 -3.84 14.92 -30.24
CA ASP A 240 -2.80 15.03 -31.25
C ASP A 240 -3.48 14.96 -32.62
N ASN A 241 -3.11 15.95 -33.41
CA ASN A 241 -3.49 16.32 -34.77
C ASN A 241 -3.12 15.24 -35.80
#